data_AF-A0A7L4RJZ9-F1
#
_entry.id   AF-A0A7L4RJZ9-F1
#
_cell.length_a   1.000
_cell.length_b   1.000
_cell.length_c   1.000
_cell.angle_alpha   90.00
_cell.angle_beta   90.00
_cell.angle_gamma   90.00
#
_symmetry.space_group_name_H-M   'P 1'
#
loop_
_entity.id
_entity.type
_entity.pdbx_description
1 polymer ?
#
loop_
_entity_poly.entity_id
_entity_poly.type
_entity_poly.pdbx_seq_one_letter_code
_entity_poly.pdbx_strand_id
1 'polypeptide(L)'
;KNFKAVCDKVRREPQLIIKYLTKELAVPAEMQGERLILQRKMSGDILNKKLEEFVNSYVICKECKRPDTHIQDAGRGIRMLICESCGAKGTIKD
;
A
#
# COMPACT_ATOMS: atom_id res chain seq x y z
N LYS A 1 -11.12 -2.59 11.92
CA LYS A 1 -12.16 -3.39 11.22
C LYS A 1 -12.37 -2.70 9.88
N ASN A 2 -12.42 -3.42 8.74
CA ASN A 2 -12.49 -2.91 7.36
C ASN A 2 -11.17 -2.88 6.56
N PHE A 3 -10.08 -3.48 7.04
CA PHE A 3 -8.80 -3.44 6.32
C PHE A 3 -8.91 -4.12 4.95
N LYS A 4 -9.56 -5.28 4.88
CA LYS A 4 -9.80 -6.00 3.62
C LYS A 4 -10.60 -5.17 2.60
N ALA A 5 -11.71 -4.56 3.04
CA ALA A 5 -12.51 -3.68 2.18
C ALA A 5 -11.72 -2.46 1.69
N VAL A 6 -10.79 -1.93 2.50
CA VAL A 6 -9.86 -0.89 2.04
C VAL A 6 -8.97 -1.46 0.94
N CYS A 7 -8.27 -2.57 1.20
CA CYS A 7 -7.38 -3.22 0.22
C CYS A 7 -8.09 -3.50 -1.13
N ASP A 8 -9.33 -3.98 -1.07
CA ASP A 8 -10.16 -4.26 -2.24
C ASP A 8 -10.48 -2.98 -3.02
N LYS A 9 -10.84 -1.88 -2.34
CA LYS A 9 -11.05 -0.57 -2.98
C LYS A 9 -9.79 -0.02 -3.64
N VAL A 10 -8.63 -0.25 -3.02
CA VAL A 10 -7.35 0.23 -3.56
C VAL A 10 -6.76 -0.71 -4.62
N ARG A 11 -7.39 -1.86 -4.86
CA ARG A 11 -6.90 -2.92 -5.78
C ARG A 11 -5.45 -3.30 -5.48
N ARG A 12 -5.15 -3.52 -4.20
CA ARG A 12 -3.80 -3.92 -3.74
C ARG A 12 -3.88 -5.10 -2.79
N GLU A 13 -2.85 -5.95 -2.87
CA GLU A 13 -2.74 -7.08 -1.96
C GLU A 13 -2.56 -6.60 -0.51
N PRO A 14 -3.32 -7.15 0.44
CA PRO A 14 -3.19 -6.80 1.86
C PRO A 14 -1.78 -6.99 2.41
N GLN A 15 -1.06 -8.02 1.93
CA GLN A 15 0.31 -8.31 2.35
C GLN A 15 1.29 -7.19 2.03
N LEU A 16 1.12 -6.52 0.88
CA LEU A 16 1.94 -5.38 0.50
C LEU A 16 1.77 -4.22 1.49
N ILE A 17 0.53 -3.90 1.83
CA ILE A 17 0.19 -2.82 2.77
C ILE A 17 0.73 -3.17 4.16
N ILE A 18 0.60 -4.42 4.59
CA ILE A 18 1.14 -4.90 5.88
C ILE A 18 2.66 -4.77 5.93
N LYS A 19 3.35 -5.18 4.86
CA LYS A 19 4.81 -5.07 4.76
C LYS A 19 5.26 -3.61 4.87
N TYR A 20 4.58 -2.71 4.15
CA TYR A 20 4.83 -1.27 4.22
C TYR A 20 4.59 -0.72 5.64
N LEU A 21 3.44 -1.02 6.25
CA LEU A 21 3.11 -0.56 7.60
C LEU A 21 4.11 -1.09 8.65
N THR A 22 4.54 -2.35 8.50
CA THR A 22 5.52 -2.96 9.41
C THR A 22 6.86 -2.23 9.34
N LYS A 23 7.29 -1.86 8.12
CA LYS A 23 8.53 -1.10 7.90
C LYS A 23 8.44 0.34 8.39
N GLU A 24 7.35 1.03 8.09
CA GLU A 24 7.16 2.45 8.43
C GLU A 24 6.87 2.69 9.91
N LEU A 25 6.12 1.79 10.54
CA LEU A 25 5.74 1.92 11.95
C LEU A 25 6.71 1.20 12.89
N ALA A 26 7.63 0.39 12.35
CA ALA A 26 8.48 -0.52 13.13
C ALA A 26 7.66 -1.38 14.12
N VAL A 27 6.46 -1.79 13.69
CA VAL A 27 5.51 -2.55 14.51
C VAL A 27 5.10 -3.79 13.73
N PRO A 28 5.21 -5.00 14.32
CA PRO A 28 4.70 -6.20 13.69
C PRO A 28 3.19 -6.07 13.43
N ALA A 29 2.82 -6.27 12.16
CA ALA A 29 1.46 -6.19 11.68
C ALA A 29 1.08 -7.50 10.98
N GLU A 30 -0.11 -8.02 11.25
CA GLU A 30 -0.58 -9.28 10.68
C GLU A 30 -2.07 -9.19 10.30
N MET A 31 -2.46 -9.90 9.25
CA MET A 31 -3.86 -10.04 8.88
C MET A 31 -4.46 -11.26 9.58
N GLN A 32 -5.47 -11.04 10.42
CA GLN A 32 -6.31 -12.12 10.95
C GLN A 32 -7.70 -12.01 10.33
N GLY A 33 -7.98 -12.88 9.35
CA GLY A 33 -9.22 -12.85 8.57
C GLY A 33 -9.36 -11.54 7.81
N GLU A 34 -10.27 -10.67 8.23
CA GLU A 34 -10.55 -9.37 7.58
C GLU A 34 -10.01 -8.17 8.37
N ARG A 35 -9.26 -8.43 9.45
CA ARG A 35 -8.79 -7.44 10.40
C ARG A 35 -7.27 -7.37 10.37
N LEU A 36 -6.74 -6.16 10.41
CA LEU A 36 -5.33 -5.90 10.68
C LEU A 36 -5.11 -5.90 12.20
N ILE A 37 -4.17 -6.71 12.67
CA ILE A 37 -3.70 -6.76 14.05
C ILE A 37 -2.34 -6.11 14.09
N LEU A 38 -2.20 -5.08 14.93
CA LEU A 38 -0.93 -4.42 15.22
C LEU A 38 -0.52 -4.82 16.64
N GLN A 39 0.72 -5.26 16.83
CA GLN A 39 1.25 -5.66 18.15
C GLN A 39 1.49 -4.48 19.11
N ARG A 40 1.25 -3.24 18.66
CA ARG A 40 1.40 -2.02 19.45
C ARG A 40 0.12 -1.21 19.44
N LYS A 41 -0.23 -0.65 20.60
CA LYS A 41 -1.31 0.33 20.71
C LYS A 41 -0.89 1.64 20.03
N MET A 42 -1.64 2.04 19.01
CA MET A 42 -1.37 3.20 18.17
C MET A 42 -2.66 4.00 17.97
N SER A 43 -2.55 5.31 17.88
CA SER A 43 -3.69 6.17 17.54
C SER A 43 -4.13 5.94 16.10
N GLY A 44 -5.44 5.99 15.85
CA GLY A 44 -6.02 5.84 14.51
C GLY A 44 -5.48 6.89 13.53
N ASP A 45 -5.15 8.09 14.00
CA ASP A 45 -4.65 9.19 13.18
C ASP A 45 -3.29 8.88 12.54
N ILE A 46 -2.39 8.24 13.30
CA ILE A 46 -1.07 7.85 12.80
C ILE A 46 -1.21 6.78 11.71
N LEU A 47 -2.10 5.81 11.95
CA LEU A 47 -2.36 4.75 10.98
C LEU A 47 -3.00 5.31 9.70
N ASN A 48 -3.98 6.21 9.82
CA ASN A 48 -4.62 6.85 8.67
C ASN A 48 -3.62 7.65 7.85
N LYS A 49 -2.75 8.44 8.51
CA LYS A 49 -1.69 9.20 7.83
C LYS A 49 -0.75 8.28 7.03
N LYS A 50 -0.33 7.15 7.62
CA LYS A 50 0.52 6.18 6.90
C LYS A 50 -0.20 5.47 5.76
N LEU A 51 -1.49 5.20 5.89
CA LEU A 51 -2.30 4.66 4.80
C LEU A 51 -2.46 5.68 3.66
N GLU A 52 -2.65 6.96 3.96
CA GLU A 52 -2.69 8.02 2.95
C GLU A 52 -1.35 8.17 2.22
N GLU A 53 -0.22 8.17 2.95
CA GLU A 53 1.12 8.16 2.37
C GLU A 53 1.34 6.95 1.45
N PHE A 54 0.85 5.78 1.85
CA PHE A 54 0.88 4.57 1.04
C PHE A 54 0.09 4.73 -0.26
N VAL A 55 -1.17 5.18 -0.18
CA VAL A 55 -2.03 5.36 -1.36
C VAL A 55 -1.41 6.35 -2.33
N ASN A 56 -0.91 7.48 -1.84
CA ASN A 56 -0.27 8.48 -2.68
C ASN A 56 1.01 7.98 -3.38
N SER A 57 1.72 7.03 -2.79
CA SER A 57 3.01 6.55 -3.32
C SER A 57 2.91 5.25 -4.14
N TYR A 58 1.98 4.36 -3.79
CA TYR A 58 1.89 2.98 -4.32
C TYR A 58 0.64 2.72 -5.15
N VAL A 59 -0.26 3.71 -5.27
CA VAL A 59 -1.57 3.56 -5.93
C VAL A 59 -1.81 4.72 -6.89
N ILE A 60 -1.64 5.96 -6.43
CA ILE A 60 -1.88 7.13 -7.27
C ILE A 60 -0.75 7.31 -8.27
N CYS A 61 -1.11 7.41 -9.55
CA CYS A 61 -0.16 7.78 -10.59
C CYS A 61 0.29 9.23 -10.42
N LYS A 62 1.60 9.49 -10.44
CA LYS A 62 2.15 10.85 -10.29
C LYS A 62 1.91 11.76 -11.50
N GLU A 63 1.65 11.18 -12.67
CA GLU A 63 1.38 11.91 -13.92
C GLU A 63 -0.10 12.31 -14.00
N CYS A 64 -1.01 11.32 -14.01
CA CYS A 64 -2.43 11.56 -14.24
C CYS A 64 -3.30 11.62 -12.98
N LYS A 65 -2.73 11.41 -11.79
CA LYS A 65 -3.41 11.38 -10.48
C LYS A 65 -4.53 10.35 -10.36
N ARG A 66 -4.58 9.36 -11.26
CA ARG A 66 -5.56 8.26 -11.20
C ARG A 66 -5.05 7.10 -10.34
N PRO A 67 -5.95 6.38 -9.65
CA PRO A 67 -5.62 5.16 -8.92
C PRO A 67 -5.51 3.93 -9.83
N ASP A 68 -5.74 4.09 -11.14
CA ASP A 68 -5.66 3.01 -12.14
C ASP A 68 -4.21 2.63 -12.44
N THR A 69 -3.58 2.00 -11.46
CA THR A 69 -2.21 1.51 -11.53
C THR A 69 -2.12 0.08 -11.01
N HIS A 70 -1.14 -0.68 -11.48
CA HIS A 70 -0.77 -1.97 -10.92
C HIS A 70 0.72 -2.00 -10.60
N ILE A 71 1.11 -2.92 -9.70
CA ILE A 71 2.51 -3.13 -9.34
C ILE A 71 3.01 -4.37 -10.08
N GLN A 72 4.11 -4.22 -10.79
CA GLN A 72 4.80 -5.28 -11.49
C GLN A 72 6.19 -5.49 -10.87
N ASP A 73 6.55 -6.75 -10.59
CA ASP A 73 7.89 -7.10 -10.16
C ASP A 73 8.84 -7.04 -11.36
N ALA A 74 9.88 -6.22 -11.27
CA ALA A 74 10.88 -6.03 -12.31
C ALA A 74 12.14 -6.89 -12.09
N GLY A 75 12.13 -7.76 -11.08
CA GLY A 75 13.26 -8.57 -10.67
C GLY A 75 14.25 -7.82 -9.77
N ARG A 76 15.14 -8.57 -9.12
CA ARG A 76 16.18 -8.05 -8.20
C ARG A 76 15.63 -7.18 -7.05
N GLY A 77 14.40 -7.46 -6.60
CA GLY A 77 13.74 -6.70 -5.53
C GLY A 77 13.23 -5.32 -5.96
N ILE A 78 13.22 -5.03 -7.26
CA ILE A 78 12.70 -3.78 -7.80
C ILE A 78 11.23 -4.01 -8.18
N ARG A 79 10.34 -3.17 -7.64
CA ARG A 79 8.94 -3.14 -8.04
C ARG A 79 8.66 -1.87 -8.84
N MET A 80 7.89 -2.01 -9.90
CA MET A 80 7.46 -0.90 -10.75
C MET A 80 5.96 -0.70 -10.63
N LEU A 81 5.54 0.54 -10.40
CA LEU A 81 4.17 1.00 -10.51
C LEU A 81 3.91 1.41 -11.96
N ILE A 82 2.95 0.76 -12.60
CA ILE A 82 2.58 1.02 -14.01
C ILE A 82 1.14 1.52 -14.03
N CYS A 83 0.91 2.65 -14.67
CA CYS A 83 -0.43 3.21 -14.85
C CYS A 83 -1.08 2.68 -16.12
N GLU A 84 -2.28 2.12 -15.99
CA GLU A 84 -3.06 1.59 -17.11
C GLU A 84 -3.77 2.69 -17.90
N SER A 85 -4.04 3.84 -17.27
CA SER A 85 -4.70 4.98 -17.91
C SER A 85 -3.77 5.80 -18.80
N CYS A 86 -2.52 6.07 -18.37
CA CYS A 86 -1.59 6.93 -19.11
C CYS A 86 -0.29 6.25 -19.55
N GLY A 87 -0.05 5.00 -19.17
CA GLY A 87 1.17 4.26 -19.52
C GLY A 87 2.42 4.66 -18.72
N ALA A 88 2.30 5.59 -17.78
CA ALA A 88 3.42 6.03 -16.94
C ALA A 88 3.97 4.87 -16.10
N LYS A 89 5.30 4.78 -16.00
CA LYS A 89 6.03 3.79 -15.21
C LYS A 89 6.84 4.51 -14.14
N GLY A 90 6.64 4.13 -12.89
CA GLY A 90 7.39 4.67 -11.75
C GLY A 90 8.01 3.55 -10.95
N THR A 91 9.26 3.70 -10.55
CA THR A 91 9.90 2.73 -9.64
C THR A 91 9.45 2.99 -8.20
N ILE A 92 8.96 1.96 -7.53
CA ILE A 92 8.69 2.00 -6.09
C ILE A 92 9.83 1.29 -5.37
N LYS A 93 10.39 1.96 -4.36
CA LYS A 93 11.42 1.36 -3.49
C LYS A 93 10.74 0.81 -2.26
N ASP A 94 10.91 -0.49 -2.05
CA ASP A 94 10.44 -1.22 -0.86
C ASP A 94 11.15 -0.71 0.40
#